data_AF-A0A553JPV1-F1
#
_entry.id   AF-A0A553JPV1-F1
#
_cell.length_a   1.000
_cell.length_b   1.000
_cell.length_c   1.000
_cell.angle_alpha   90.00
_cell.angle_beta   90.00
_cell.angle_gamma   90.00
#
_symmetry.space_group_name_H-M   'P 1'
#
loop_
_entity.id
_entity.type
_entity.pdbx_description
1 polymer ?
#
loop_
_entity_poly.entity_id
_entity_poly.type
_entity_poly.pdbx_seq_one_letter_code
_entity_poly.pdbx_strand_id
1 'polypeptide(L)' 'MLWLEKITKYMLLSVGVSGVVVIYGGFFYLMLSGRGTSAIPWYGLLSPWVCIYFGLPTHKQMSVIDWFKGRFYRNK' A
#
# COMPACT_ATOMS: atom_id res chain seq x y z
N MET A 1 -19.69 -2.61 -18.38
CA MET A 1 -18.32 -2.12 -18.07
C MET A 1 -18.10 -1.79 -16.59
N LEU A 2 -19.10 -1.32 -15.83
CA LEU A 2 -18.96 -1.00 -14.39
C LEU A 2 -18.64 -2.19 -13.46
N TRP A 3 -19.10 -3.40 -13.80
CA TRP A 3 -18.92 -4.57 -12.93
C TRP A 3 -17.48 -5.08 -12.90
N LEU A 4 -16.83 -5.12 -14.08
CA LEU A 4 -15.44 -5.56 -14.21
C LEU A 4 -14.50 -4.60 -13.47
N GLU A 5 -14.70 -3.28 -13.65
CA GLU A 5 -13.92 -2.27 -12.93
C GLU A 5 -14.05 -2.42 -11.40
N LYS A 6 -15.27 -2.66 -10.90
CA LYS A 6 -15.54 -2.83 -9.48
C LYS A 6 -14.84 -4.07 -8.90
N ILE A 7 -14.83 -5.17 -9.66
CA ILE A 7 -14.14 -6.40 -9.27
C ILE A 7 -12.63 -6.22 -9.27
N THR A 8 -12.08 -5.62 -10.33
CA THR A 8 -10.63 -5.36 -10.40
C THR A 8 -10.17 -4.48 -9.25
N LYS A 9 -10.94 -3.44 -8.90
CA LYS A 9 -10.68 -2.59 -7.73
C LYS A 9 -10.72 -3.38 -6.42
N TYR A 10 -11.73 -4.24 -6.23
CA TYR A 10 -11.83 -5.10 -5.05
C TYR A 10 -10.68 -6.10 -4.95
N MET A 11 -10.27 -6.71 -6.06
CA MET A 11 -9.13 -7.63 -6.09
C MET A 11 -7.83 -6.90 -5.73
N LEU A 12 -7.58 -5.75 -6.34
CA LEU A 12 -6.40 -4.91 -6.04
C LEU A 12 -6.35 -4.51 -4.56
N LEU A 13 -7.50 -4.14 -3.99
CA LEU A 13 -7.60 -3.79 -2.58
C LEU A 13 -7.32 -5.00 -1.68
N SER A 14 -7.93 -6.15 -1.98
CA SER A 14 -7.74 -7.38 -1.21
C SER A 14 -6.30 -7.89 -1.26
N VAL A 15 -5.70 -7.91 -2.46
CA VAL A 15 -4.30 -8.33 -2.67
C VAL A 15 -3.33 -7.33 -2.06
N GLY A 16 -3.64 -6.03 -2.14
CA GLY A 16 -2.84 -4.99 -1.51
C GLY A 16 -2.85 -5.12 0.02
N VAL A 17 -4.01 -5.32 0.64
CA VAL A 17 -4.13 -5.51 2.09
C VAL A 17 -3.43 -6.79 2.55
N SER A 18 -3.63 -7.91 1.85
CA SER A 18 -2.93 -9.17 2.19
C SER A 18 -1.41 -9.03 1.99
N GLY A 19 -0.98 -8.35 0.94
CA GLY A 19 0.42 -8.02 0.69
C GLY A 19 1.04 -7.19 1.81
N VAL A 20 0.33 -6.19 2.35
CA VAL A 20 0.79 -5.43 3.52
C VAL A 20 0.95 -6.38 4.71
N VAL A 21 -0.04 -7.21 5.03
CA VAL A 21 0.04 -8.12 6.18
C VAL A 21 1.22 -9.08 6.05
N VAL A 22 1.41 -9.69 4.88
CA VAL A 22 2.47 -10.70 4.66
C VAL A 22 3.85 -10.05 4.64
N ILE A 23 4.05 -8.95 3.90
CA ILE A 23 5.36 -8.32 3.74
C ILE A 23 5.78 -7.62 5.04
N TYR A 24 4.89 -6.85 5.66
CA TYR A 24 5.21 -6.18 6.92
C TYR A 24 5.27 -7.17 8.09
N GLY A 25 4.41 -8.19 8.12
CA GLY A 25 4.48 -9.26 9.12
C GLY A 25 5.79 -10.05 9.02
N GLY A 26 6.19 -10.42 7.79
CA GLY A 26 7.47 -11.08 7.53
C GLY A 26 8.67 -10.20 7.88
N PHE A 27 8.62 -8.90 7.53
CA PHE A 27 9.65 -7.94 7.90
C PHE A 27 9.79 -7.82 9.43
N PHE A 28 8.67 -7.70 10.14
CA PHE A 28 8.66 -7.60 11.60
C PHE A 28 9.17 -8.89 12.26
N TYR A 29 8.80 -10.06 11.72
CA TYR A 29 9.32 -11.34 12.19
C TYR A 29 10.84 -11.47 12.01
N LEU A 30 11.36 -11.05 10.85
CA LEU A 30 12.80 -11.04 10.56
C LEU A 30 13.56 -10.10 11.49
N MET A 31 12.98 -8.92 11.75
CA MET A 31 13.51 -7.91 12.66
C MET A 31 13.59 -8.44 14.10
N LEU A 32 12.55 -9.13 14.59
CA LEU A 32 12.57 -9.77 15.91
C LEU A 32 13.51 -10.97 15.99
N SER A 33 13.69 -11.70 14.89
CA SER A 33 14.58 -12.85 14.81
C SER A 33 16.07 -12.49 14.66
N GLY A 34 16.41 -11.19 14.62
CA GLY A 34 17.79 -10.71 14.47
C GLY A 34 18.43 -11.04 13.12
N ARG A 35 17.66 -11.44 12.11
CA ARG A 35 18.16 -11.68 10.75
C ARG A 35 18.28 -10.36 10.01
N GLY A 36 19.35 -10.20 9.23
CA GLY A 36 19.58 -9.01 8.42
C GLY A 36 18.42 -8.75 7.46
N THR A 37 17.74 -7.62 7.63
CA THR A 37 16.64 -7.16 6.77
C THR A 37 17.13 -6.54 5.45
N SER A 38 18.45 -6.46 5.24
CA SER A 38 19.11 -5.92 4.04
C SER A 38 18.73 -6.64 2.75
N ALA A 39 18.20 -7.87 2.85
CA ALA A 39 17.73 -8.65 1.71
C ALA A 39 16.35 -8.23 1.19
N ILE A 40 15.59 -7.42 1.94
CA ILE A 40 14.25 -6.98 1.52
C ILE A 40 14.37 -5.67 0.75
N PRO A 41 14.17 -5.67 -0.58
CA PRO A 41 14.19 -4.44 -1.35
C PRO A 41 13.04 -3.54 -0.90
N TRP A 42 13.35 -2.26 -0.66
CA TRP A 42 12.37 -1.27 -0.20
C TRP A 42 11.18 -1.10 -1.15
N TYR A 43 11.37 -1.35 -2.45
CA TYR A 43 10.28 -1.38 -3.43
C TYR A 43 9.23 -2.45 -3.13
N GLY A 44 9.63 -3.57 -2.51
CA GLY A 44 8.71 -4.62 -2.06
C GLY A 44 7.78 -4.15 -0.94
N LEU A 45 8.23 -3.22 -0.10
CA LEU A 45 7.40 -2.61 0.94
C LEU A 45 6.38 -1.64 0.36
N LEU A 46 6.70 -0.94 -0.74
CA LEU A 46 5.80 0.02 -1.38
C LEU A 46 4.77 -0.63 -2.32
N SER A 47 5.12 -1.74 -2.97
CA SER A 47 4.26 -2.42 -3.95
C SER A 47 2.82 -2.70 -3.45
N PRO A 48 2.60 -3.22 -2.23
CA PRO A 48 1.25 -3.43 -1.71
C PRO A 48 0.45 -2.14 -1.57
N TRP A 49 1.09 -1.04 -1.15
CA TRP A 49 0.42 0.26 -1.01
C TRP A 49 -0.01 0.84 -2.35
N VAL A 50 0.79 0.62 -3.39
CA VAL A 50 0.41 1.01 -4.76
C VAL A 50 -0.83 0.21 -5.20
N CYS A 51 -0.88 -1.10 -4.90
CA CYS A 51 -2.07 -1.92 -5.18
C CYS A 51 -3.31 -1.43 -4.41
N ILE A 52 -3.17 -1.10 -3.12
CA ILE A 52 -4.27 -0.53 -2.31
C ILE A 52 -4.73 0.80 -2.93
N TYR A 53 -3.80 1.68 -3.28
CA TYR A 53 -4.10 2.98 -3.88
C TYR A 53 -4.92 2.84 -5.16
N PHE A 54 -4.53 1.96 -6.08
CA PHE A 54 -5.29 1.73 -7.32
C PHE A 54 -6.61 0.97 -7.12
N GLY A 55 -6.72 0.17 -6.05
CA GLY A 55 -7.97 -0.49 -5.66
C GLY A 55 -9.01 0.46 -5.05
N LEU A 56 -8.58 1.61 -4.52
CA LEU A 56 -9.47 2.61 -3.94
C LEU A 56 -10.32 3.32 -5.01
N PRO A 57 -11.55 3.72 -4.69
CA PRO A 57 -12.35 4.55 -5.57
C PRO A 57 -11.74 5.96 -5.71
N THR A 58 -11.95 6.60 -6.86
CA THR A 58 -11.30 7.87 -7.25
C THR A 58 -11.49 9.00 -6.24
N HIS A 59 -12.66 9.07 -5.58
CA HIS A 59 -12.90 10.07 -4.53
C HIS A 59 -11.99 9.89 -3.30
N LYS A 60 -11.65 8.64 -2.94
CA LYS A 60 -10.70 8.36 -1.86
C LYS A 60 -9.27 8.62 -2.30
N GLN A 61 -8.92 8.29 -3.55
CA GLN A 61 -7.60 8.60 -4.10
C GLN A 61 -7.31 10.11 -4.05
N MET A 62 -8.27 10.94 -4.48
CA MET A 62 -8.13 12.40 -4.40
C MET A 62 -7.96 12.88 -2.95
N SER A 63 -8.75 12.35 -2.02
CA SER A 63 -8.59 12.68 -0.60
C SER A 63 -7.21 12.33 -0.05
N VAL A 64 -6.59 11.23 -0.50
CA VAL A 64 -5.21 10.86 -0.12
C VAL A 64 -4.20 11.85 -0.71
N ILE A 65 -4.37 12.26 -1.97
CA ILE A 65 -3.50 13.28 -2.59
C ILE A 65 -3.65 14.62 -1.87
N ASP A 66 -4.87 15.04 -1.55
CA ASP A 66 -5.13 16.28 -0.80
C ASP A 66 -4.51 16.24 0.59
N TRP A 67 -4.64 15.11 1.30
CA TRP A 67 -3.96 14.91 2.58
C TRP A 67 -2.44 14.98 2.42
N PHE A 68 -1.89 14.34 1.38
CA PHE A 68 -0.44 14.34 1.11
C PHE A 68 0.08 15.74 0.79
N LYS A 69 -0.62 16.48 -0.08
CA LYS A 69 -0.33 17.89 -0.37
C LYS A 69 -0.39 18.73 0.89
N GLY A 70 -1.48 18.64 1.66
CA GLY A 70 -1.65 19.39 2.90
C GLY A 70 -0.53 19.11 3.91
N ARG A 71 -0.05 17.86 4.01
CA ARG A 71 1.09 17.48 4.86
C ARG A 71 2.41 18.10 4.36
N PHE A 72 2.60 18.15 3.05
CA PHE A 72 3.81 18.68 2.42
C PHE A 72 3.90 20.21 2.50
N TYR A 73 2.77 20.90 2.29
CA TYR A 73 2.69 22.37 2.37
C TYR A 73 2.64 22.90 3.80
N ARG A 74 2.20 22.10 4.78
CA ARG A 74 2.19 22.50 6.20
C ARG A 74 3.58 22.48 6.88
N ASN A 75 4.60 21.97 6.18
CA ASN A 75 5.99 21.93 6.63
C ASN A 75 6.89 22.97 5.92
N LYS A 76 6.30 23.99 5.28
CA LYS A 76 6.97 25.24 4.89
C LYS A 76 6.45 26.37 5.76
#